data_AF-A4Y7H8-F1
#
_entry.id   AF-A4Y7H8-F1
#
_cell.length_a   1.000
_cell.length_b   1.000
_cell.length_c   1.000
_cell.angle_alpha   90.00
_cell.angle_beta   90.00
_cell.angle_gamma   90.00
#
_symmetry.space_group_name_H-M   'P 1'
#
loop_
_entity.id
_entity.type
_entity.pdbx_description
1 polymer ?
#
loop_
_entity_poly.entity_id
_entity_poly.type
_entity_poly.pdbx_seq_one_letter_code
_entity_poly.pdbx_strand_id
1 'polypeptide(L)'
;MDTLINFLRRANGQLESGWLYLPAEGAWNLNTLGLIIDDDELDIHEVDEQDEPLIAKEKGLISTLNTGTIESIFSFAKSLDFELTDDFLFESFQYYYDYDAFLPYPGFKPLEQEEYQRKVDRDFYDCLGEERSQVQCKNEECQRGAVTSSAYCRAHHFEMVQNKPCPFID
;
A
#
# COMPACT_ATOMS: atom_id res chain seq x y z
N MET A 1 -4.87 10.61 -26.16
CA MET A 1 -5.47 10.05 -24.92
C MET A 1 -6.09 8.72 -25.27
N ASP A 2 -5.98 7.76 -24.35
CA ASP A 2 -6.56 6.44 -24.48
C ASP A 2 -7.14 6.00 -23.11
N THR A 3 -7.85 4.89 -23.08
CA THR A 3 -8.38 4.32 -21.83
C THR A 3 -7.28 3.63 -21.03
N LEU A 4 -7.42 3.63 -19.70
CA LEU A 4 -6.50 2.96 -18.78
C LEU A 4 -6.30 1.50 -19.16
N ILE A 5 -7.37 0.77 -19.50
CA ILE A 5 -7.23 -0.63 -19.91
C ILE A 5 -6.38 -0.80 -21.17
N ASN A 6 -6.46 0.13 -22.13
CA ASN A 6 -5.62 0.05 -23.33
C ASN A 6 -4.14 0.25 -22.99
N PHE A 7 -3.80 1.15 -22.06
CA PHE A 7 -2.43 1.26 -21.57
C PHE A 7 -1.97 -0.02 -20.86
N LEU A 8 -2.78 -0.56 -19.95
CA LEU A 8 -2.43 -1.78 -19.20
C LEU A 8 -2.26 -3.01 -20.11
N ARG A 9 -3.06 -3.14 -21.17
CA ARG A 9 -2.89 -4.23 -22.16
C ARG A 9 -1.63 -4.08 -23.00
N ARG A 10 -1.23 -2.84 -23.30
CA ARG A 10 -0.02 -2.53 -24.06
C ARG A 10 1.26 -2.65 -23.23
N ALA A 11 1.16 -2.77 -21.90
CA ALA A 11 2.27 -2.96 -20.98
C ALA A 11 3.07 -4.28 -21.20
N ASN A 12 2.68 -5.10 -22.16
CA ASN A 12 3.48 -6.24 -22.64
C ASN A 12 4.59 -5.79 -23.63
N GLY A 13 5.26 -4.67 -23.38
CA GLY A 13 6.35 -4.16 -24.23
C GLY A 13 5.91 -3.33 -25.44
N GLN A 14 4.70 -2.75 -25.42
CA GLN A 14 4.14 -1.93 -26.51
C GLN A 14 3.80 -0.50 -26.07
N LEU A 15 4.26 -0.08 -24.89
CA LEU A 15 4.12 1.29 -24.41
C LEU A 15 5.25 2.15 -24.96
N GLU A 16 4.92 3.39 -25.27
CA GLU A 16 5.90 4.46 -25.43
C GLU A 16 6.64 4.74 -24.10
N SER A 17 7.81 5.38 -24.19
CA SER A 17 8.51 5.89 -23.01
C SER A 17 7.74 7.05 -22.38
N GLY A 18 7.87 7.23 -21.07
CA GLY A 18 7.29 8.36 -20.35
C GLY A 18 6.49 7.99 -19.10
N TRP A 19 5.66 8.92 -18.66
CA TRP A 19 4.78 8.80 -17.50
C TRP A 19 3.33 8.73 -17.92
N LEU A 20 2.56 7.84 -17.28
CA LEU A 20 1.12 7.81 -17.41
C LEU A 20 0.52 8.92 -16.54
N TYR A 21 -0.27 9.79 -17.17
CA TYR A 21 -1.05 10.85 -16.53
C TYR A 21 -2.53 10.47 -16.49
N LEU A 22 -3.14 10.54 -15.31
CA LEU A 22 -4.55 10.22 -15.05
C LEU A 22 -5.27 11.38 -14.35
N PRO A 23 -6.61 11.45 -14.39
CA PRO A 23 -7.36 12.53 -13.75
C PRO A 23 -7.08 12.64 -12.25
N ALA A 24 -6.85 13.87 -11.78
CA ALA A 24 -6.53 14.16 -10.38
C ALA A 24 -7.68 13.84 -9.41
N GLU A 25 -8.92 13.94 -9.89
CA GLU A 25 -10.12 13.78 -9.09
C GLU A 25 -10.92 12.54 -9.53
N GLY A 26 -11.48 11.86 -8.52
CA GLY A 26 -12.36 10.71 -8.70
C GLY A 26 -11.63 9.37 -8.66
N ALA A 27 -12.42 8.30 -8.53
CA ALA A 27 -11.89 6.94 -8.58
C ALA A 27 -11.64 6.54 -10.05
N TRP A 28 -10.45 6.00 -10.32
CA TRP A 28 -10.14 5.45 -11.63
C TRP A 28 -10.87 4.13 -11.88
N ASN A 29 -11.10 3.84 -13.15
CA ASN A 29 -11.62 2.57 -13.62
C ASN A 29 -11.02 2.26 -15.00
N LEU A 30 -11.33 1.09 -15.55
CA LEU A 30 -10.81 0.63 -16.84
C LEU A 30 -11.03 1.61 -18.01
N ASN A 31 -12.10 2.42 -17.96
CA ASN A 31 -12.44 3.38 -19.01
C ASN A 31 -11.91 4.80 -18.72
N THR A 32 -11.20 5.01 -17.60
CA THR A 32 -10.58 6.30 -17.29
C THR A 32 -9.64 6.70 -18.41
N LEU A 33 -9.81 7.91 -18.95
CA LEU A 33 -8.96 8.43 -20.00
C LEU A 33 -7.66 8.97 -19.40
N GLY A 34 -6.54 8.57 -20.00
CA GLY A 34 -5.20 9.01 -19.64
C GLY A 34 -4.36 9.39 -20.85
N LEU A 35 -3.14 9.82 -20.56
CA LEU A 35 -2.13 10.18 -21.55
C LEU A 35 -0.76 9.69 -21.07
N ILE A 36 0.05 9.13 -21.97
CA ILE A 36 1.48 8.98 -21.69
C ILE A 36 2.21 10.19 -22.27
N ILE A 37 3.06 10.80 -21.47
CA ILE A 37 3.91 11.93 -21.86
C ILE A 37 5.35 11.54 -21.57
N ASP A 38 6.21 11.64 -22.58
CA ASP A 38 7.65 11.52 -22.39
C ASP A 38 8.19 12.87 -21.95
N ASP A 39 8.33 13.06 -20.65
CA ASP A 39 8.75 14.33 -20.05
C ASP A 39 10.17 14.73 -20.51
N ASP A 40 11.00 13.75 -20.90
CA ASP A 40 12.36 13.99 -21.42
C ASP A 40 12.37 14.58 -22.85
N GLU A 41 11.26 14.47 -23.58
CA GLU A 41 11.12 15.01 -24.94
C GLU A 41 10.50 16.43 -24.99
N LEU A 42 10.05 16.96 -23.86
CA LEU A 42 9.38 18.27 -23.79
C LEU A 42 10.37 19.44 -23.83
N ASP A 43 9.98 20.52 -24.53
CA ASP A 43 10.71 21.79 -24.50
C ASP A 43 10.38 22.59 -23.22
N ILE A 44 11.23 23.55 -22.86
CA ILE A 44 11.04 24.50 -21.74
C ILE A 44 9.75 25.32 -21.84
N HIS A 45 9.13 25.35 -23.02
CA HIS A 45 7.86 26.04 -23.29
C HIS A 45 6.64 25.12 -23.15
N GLU A 46 6.85 23.83 -22.97
CA GLU A 46 5.81 22.80 -22.83
C GLU A 46 5.65 22.31 -21.39
N VAL A 47 6.50 22.79 -20.48
CA VAL A 47 6.46 22.55 -19.04
C VAL A 47 6.21 23.83 -18.26
N ASP A 48 5.70 23.71 -17.04
CA ASP A 48 5.54 24.86 -16.13
C ASP A 48 6.77 25.11 -15.25
N GLU A 49 6.66 26.02 -14.28
CA GLU A 49 7.75 26.38 -13.35
C GLU A 49 8.17 25.22 -12.42
N GLN A 50 7.42 24.12 -12.39
CA GLN A 50 7.69 22.91 -11.61
C GLN A 50 8.16 21.75 -12.50
N ASP A 51 8.49 22.03 -13.77
CA ASP A 51 8.83 21.03 -14.80
C ASP A 51 7.67 20.04 -15.11
N GLU A 52 6.42 20.40 -14.80
CA GLU A 52 5.24 19.58 -15.09
C GLU A 52 4.68 19.89 -16.49
N PRO A 53 4.26 18.87 -17.29
CA PRO A 53 3.73 19.11 -18.63
C PRO A 53 2.47 19.98 -18.63
N LEU A 54 2.51 21.09 -19.39
CA LEU A 54 1.38 22.01 -19.51
C LEU A 54 0.10 21.32 -20.01
N ILE A 55 0.24 20.37 -20.95
CA ILE A 55 -0.88 19.59 -21.48
C ILE A 55 -1.57 18.73 -20.42
N ALA A 56 -0.84 18.23 -19.43
CA ALA A 56 -1.41 17.46 -18.32
C ALA A 56 -2.21 18.39 -17.41
N LYS A 57 -1.63 19.54 -17.05
CA LYS A 57 -2.26 20.56 -16.21
C LYS A 57 -3.54 21.12 -16.82
N GLU A 58 -3.52 21.46 -18.11
CA GLU A 58 -4.70 21.92 -18.86
C GLU A 58 -5.85 20.91 -18.85
N LYS A 59 -5.53 19.62 -18.73
CA LYS A 59 -6.51 18.52 -18.72
C LYS A 59 -6.88 18.05 -17.31
N GLY A 60 -6.32 18.67 -16.26
CA GLY A 60 -6.54 18.24 -14.88
C GLY A 60 -6.00 16.84 -14.58
N LEU A 61 -4.90 16.46 -15.23
CA LEU A 61 -4.22 15.17 -15.03
C LEU A 61 -3.04 15.34 -14.05
N ILE A 62 -2.72 14.26 -13.33
CA ILE A 62 -1.53 14.14 -12.47
C ILE A 62 -0.63 13.03 -12.98
N SER A 63 0.67 13.17 -12.77
CA SER A 63 1.64 12.10 -13.00
C SER A 63 1.35 10.92 -12.07
N THR A 64 1.44 9.69 -12.59
CA THR A 64 1.18 8.47 -11.84
C THR A 64 2.38 7.54 -11.83
N LEU A 65 2.47 6.58 -12.75
CA LEU A 65 3.55 5.63 -12.88
C LEU A 65 4.25 5.79 -14.24
N ASN A 66 5.57 5.64 -14.25
CA ASN A 66 6.32 5.55 -15.50
C ASN A 66 6.01 4.24 -16.23
N THR A 67 6.17 4.23 -17.55
CA THR A 67 5.81 3.07 -18.37
C THR A 67 6.62 1.82 -18.02
N GLY A 68 7.89 1.95 -17.65
CA GLY A 68 8.71 0.82 -17.19
C GLY A 68 8.15 0.15 -15.93
N THR A 69 7.63 0.93 -14.98
CA THR A 69 6.93 0.38 -13.80
C THR A 69 5.64 -0.33 -14.21
N ILE A 70 4.86 0.24 -15.13
CA ILE A 70 3.61 -0.38 -15.63
C ILE A 70 3.91 -1.72 -16.33
N GLU A 71 4.98 -1.80 -17.14
CA GLU A 71 5.43 -3.05 -17.76
C GLU A 71 5.92 -4.09 -16.73
N SER A 72 6.54 -3.62 -15.65
CA SER A 72 6.95 -4.47 -14.52
C SER A 72 5.73 -5.03 -13.78
N ILE A 73 4.70 -4.22 -13.55
CA ILE A 73 3.42 -4.63 -12.96
C ILE A 73 2.76 -5.71 -13.82
N PHE A 74 2.68 -5.48 -15.13
CA PHE A 74 2.13 -6.46 -16.08
C PHE A 74 2.90 -7.79 -16.02
N SER A 75 4.22 -7.73 -16.05
CA SER A 75 5.09 -8.91 -16.01
C SER A 75 4.91 -9.69 -14.71
N PHE A 76 4.79 -8.99 -13.59
CA PHE A 76 4.54 -9.60 -12.28
C PHE A 76 3.16 -10.23 -12.21
N ALA A 77 2.10 -9.52 -12.61
CA ALA A 77 0.73 -10.03 -12.63
C ALA A 77 0.61 -11.30 -13.48
N LYS A 78 1.26 -11.32 -14.65
CA LYS A 78 1.34 -12.50 -15.53
C LYS A 78 2.05 -13.70 -14.87
N SER A 79 3.00 -13.46 -13.96
CA SER A 79 3.75 -14.52 -13.28
C SER A 79 2.97 -15.22 -12.16
N LEU A 80 1.85 -14.66 -11.70
CA LEU A 80 1.04 -15.20 -10.61
C LEU A 80 0.14 -16.39 -11.00
N ASP A 81 0.26 -16.90 -12.24
CA ASP A 81 -0.36 -18.15 -12.74
C ASP A 81 -1.91 -18.14 -12.80
N PHE A 82 -2.52 -16.95 -12.95
CA PHE A 82 -3.95 -16.75 -13.16
C PHE A 82 -4.28 -16.34 -14.61
N GLU A 83 -5.53 -16.53 -15.04
CA GLU A 83 -6.05 -15.88 -16.24
C GLU A 83 -5.91 -14.35 -16.05
N LEU A 84 -5.06 -13.73 -16.88
CA LEU A 84 -4.77 -12.29 -16.80
C LEU A 84 -5.94 -11.50 -17.38
N THR A 85 -6.95 -11.24 -16.55
CA THR A 85 -8.12 -10.44 -16.90
C THR A 85 -7.81 -8.94 -16.82
N ASP A 86 -8.63 -8.13 -17.49
CA ASP A 86 -8.55 -6.66 -17.41
C ASP A 86 -8.69 -6.15 -15.96
N ASP A 87 -9.64 -6.74 -15.21
CA ASP A 87 -9.87 -6.38 -13.80
C ASP A 87 -8.64 -6.70 -12.94
N PHE A 88 -7.97 -7.82 -13.18
CA PHE A 88 -6.77 -8.20 -12.42
C PHE A 88 -5.56 -7.31 -12.77
N LEU A 89 -5.42 -6.91 -14.05
CA LEU A 89 -4.41 -5.91 -14.44
C LEU A 89 -4.66 -4.57 -13.75
N PHE A 90 -5.91 -4.13 -13.70
CA PHE A 90 -6.28 -2.90 -13.03
C PHE A 90 -6.09 -2.98 -11.52
N GLU A 91 -6.46 -4.09 -10.89
CA GLU A 91 -6.18 -4.35 -9.47
C GLU A 91 -4.67 -4.26 -9.17
N SER A 92 -3.85 -4.90 -10.00
CA SER A 92 -2.39 -4.89 -9.85
C SER A 92 -1.80 -3.50 -10.01
N PHE A 93 -2.31 -2.73 -10.99
CA PHE A 93 -1.92 -1.33 -11.21
C PHE A 93 -2.29 -0.45 -10.02
N GLN A 94 -3.55 -0.51 -9.59
CA GLN A 94 -4.07 0.28 -8.48
C GLN A 94 -3.32 -0.04 -7.18
N TYR A 95 -3.09 -1.32 -6.90
CA TYR A 95 -2.35 -1.75 -5.73
C TYR A 95 -0.92 -1.21 -5.72
N TYR A 96 -0.23 -1.23 -6.86
CA TYR A 96 1.12 -0.66 -6.95
C TYR A 96 1.09 0.85 -6.74
N TYR A 97 0.14 1.56 -7.35
CA TYR A 97 0.00 3.00 -7.17
C TYR A 97 -0.25 3.39 -5.71
N ASP A 98 -1.12 2.65 -5.01
CA ASP A 98 -1.51 2.96 -3.62
C ASP A 98 -0.44 2.57 -2.59
N TYR A 99 0.34 1.51 -2.86
CA TYR A 99 1.23 0.89 -1.87
C TYR A 99 2.71 0.81 -2.27
N ASP A 100 3.08 1.28 -3.47
CA ASP A 100 4.42 1.14 -4.06
C ASP A 100 4.98 -0.29 -3.95
N ALA A 101 4.11 -1.26 -4.23
CA ALA A 101 4.41 -2.68 -4.06
C ALA A 101 3.67 -3.53 -5.09
N PHE A 102 4.25 -4.68 -5.45
CA PHE A 102 3.56 -5.64 -6.30
C PHE A 102 2.45 -6.37 -5.53
N LEU A 103 1.29 -6.52 -6.19
CA LEU A 103 0.13 -7.22 -5.64
C LEU A 103 0.49 -8.69 -5.33
N PRO A 104 0.43 -9.15 -4.06
CA PRO A 104 0.90 -10.50 -3.70
C PRO A 104 0.10 -11.64 -4.36
N TYR A 105 -1.21 -11.48 -4.47
CA TYR A 105 -2.14 -12.40 -5.11
C TYR A 105 -3.45 -11.68 -5.47
N PRO A 106 -4.23 -12.17 -6.46
CA PRO A 106 -5.51 -11.54 -6.83
C PRO A 106 -6.49 -11.46 -5.66
N GLY A 107 -7.17 -10.33 -5.51
CA GLY A 107 -8.10 -10.07 -4.41
C GLY A 107 -7.43 -9.73 -3.09
N PHE A 108 -6.11 -9.54 -3.03
CA PHE A 108 -5.43 -9.15 -1.80
C PHE A 108 -5.87 -7.75 -1.37
N LYS A 109 -6.33 -7.66 -0.12
CA LYS A 109 -6.67 -6.40 0.53
C LYS A 109 -5.76 -6.22 1.73
N PRO A 110 -4.97 -5.14 1.79
CA PRO A 110 -4.27 -4.77 3.01
C PRO A 110 -5.25 -4.65 4.17
N LEU A 111 -4.79 -5.02 5.36
CA LEU A 111 -5.57 -4.76 6.57
C LEU A 111 -5.75 -3.25 6.72
N GLU A 112 -6.95 -2.84 7.10
CA GLU A 112 -7.20 -1.46 7.51
C GLU A 112 -6.24 -1.09 8.65
N GLN A 113 -5.84 0.19 8.74
CA GLN A 113 -4.79 0.61 9.67
C GLN A 113 -5.08 0.20 11.13
N GLU A 114 -6.34 0.32 11.56
CA GLU A 114 -6.77 -0.09 12.90
C GLU A 114 -6.69 -1.61 13.10
N GLU A 115 -7.05 -2.40 12.09
CA GLU A 115 -6.97 -3.86 12.13
C GLU A 115 -5.52 -4.33 12.14
N TYR A 116 -4.67 -3.70 11.33
CA TYR A 116 -3.24 -3.95 11.32
C TYR A 116 -2.61 -3.64 12.68
N GLN A 117 -2.91 -2.47 13.25
CA GLN A 117 -2.40 -2.10 14.57
C GLN A 117 -2.87 -3.07 15.65
N ARG A 118 -4.15 -3.47 15.61
CA ARG A 118 -4.69 -4.46 16.55
C ARG A 118 -4.01 -5.81 16.41
N LYS A 119 -3.67 -6.23 15.18
CA LYS A 119 -2.91 -7.46 14.92
C LYS A 119 -1.50 -7.36 15.48
N VAL A 120 -0.78 -6.27 15.21
CA VAL A 120 0.58 -6.03 15.76
C VAL A 120 0.56 -6.02 17.28
N ASP A 121 -0.42 -5.35 17.88
CA ASP A 121 -0.61 -5.33 19.32
C ASP A 121 -0.84 -6.73 19.87
N ARG A 122 -1.66 -7.54 19.19
CA ARG A 122 -1.97 -8.91 19.59
C ARG A 122 -0.75 -9.79 19.49
N ASP A 123 -0.03 -9.74 18.38
CA ASP A 123 1.18 -10.53 18.15
C ASP A 123 2.23 -10.20 19.21
N PHE A 124 2.41 -8.91 19.56
CA PHE A 124 3.27 -8.52 20.67
C PHE A 124 2.79 -9.06 22.02
N TYR A 125 1.50 -8.91 22.34
CA TYR A 125 0.90 -9.39 23.59
C TYR A 125 1.08 -10.91 23.76
N ASP A 126 0.92 -11.67 22.68
CA ASP A 126 1.09 -13.14 22.64
C ASP A 126 2.56 -13.57 22.76
N CYS A 127 3.50 -12.78 22.25
CA CYS A 127 4.94 -13.03 22.42
C CYS A 127 5.44 -12.93 23.88
N LEU A 128 4.67 -12.31 24.79
CA LEU A 128 5.06 -12.17 26.20
C LEU A 128 5.01 -13.50 26.98
N GLY A 129 4.32 -14.51 26.43
CA GLY A 129 4.16 -15.81 27.07
C GLY A 129 3.27 -15.79 28.31
N GLU A 130 3.28 -16.88 29.07
CA GLU A 130 2.42 -17.07 30.25
C GLU A 130 2.86 -16.23 31.45
N GLU A 131 1.87 -15.87 32.28
CA GLU A 131 2.08 -15.18 33.54
C GLU A 131 2.47 -16.15 34.65
N ARG A 132 3.54 -15.82 35.38
CA ARG A 132 4.01 -16.62 36.50
C ARG A 132 3.21 -16.27 37.74
N SER A 133 2.25 -17.11 38.11
CA SER A 133 1.37 -16.90 39.28
C SER A 133 2.12 -16.71 40.61
N GLN A 134 3.35 -17.20 40.71
CA GLN A 134 4.19 -17.11 41.91
C GLN A 134 4.88 -15.73 42.08
N VAL A 135 4.89 -14.90 41.03
CA VAL A 135 5.53 -13.58 41.05
C VAL A 135 4.46 -12.55 40.73
N GLN A 136 4.07 -11.73 41.70
CA GLN A 136 3.04 -10.72 41.49
C GLN A 136 3.54 -9.60 40.57
N CYS A 137 2.66 -9.10 39.70
CA CYS A 137 2.88 -7.90 38.91
C CYS A 137 3.28 -6.71 39.80
N LYS A 138 4.25 -5.90 39.36
CA LYS A 138 4.72 -4.73 40.09
C LYS A 138 3.73 -3.56 40.12
N ASN A 139 2.68 -3.57 39.30
CA ASN A 139 1.64 -2.55 39.40
C ASN A 139 0.86 -2.73 40.71
N GLU A 140 0.78 -1.67 41.53
CA GLU A 140 0.26 -1.69 42.90
C GLU A 140 -1.20 -2.18 43.00
N GLU A 141 -2.00 -1.93 41.96
CA GLU A 141 -3.42 -2.32 41.92
C GLU A 141 -3.66 -3.66 41.19
N CYS A 142 -2.59 -4.35 40.76
CA CYS A 142 -2.68 -5.56 39.96
C CYS A 142 -2.43 -6.84 40.76
N GLN A 143 -3.33 -7.81 40.63
CA GLN A 143 -3.19 -9.15 41.24
C GLN A 143 -2.70 -10.23 40.27
N ARG A 144 -2.42 -9.86 39.01
CA ARG A 144 -1.91 -10.79 37.98
C ARG A 144 -0.46 -11.19 38.25
N GLY A 145 -0.04 -12.31 37.66
CA GLY A 145 1.35 -12.76 37.69
C GLY A 145 2.23 -12.01 36.70
N ALA A 146 3.53 -11.88 36.97
CA ALA A 146 4.50 -11.27 36.08
C ALA A 146 4.98 -12.25 35.00
N VAL A 147 5.18 -11.77 33.77
CA VAL A 147 5.74 -12.59 32.68
C VAL A 147 7.21 -12.91 32.93
N THR A 148 7.76 -13.91 32.23
CA THR A 148 9.15 -14.36 32.44
C THR A 148 10.18 -13.27 32.23
N SER A 149 9.98 -12.41 31.23
CA SER A 149 10.90 -11.34 30.82
C SER A 149 10.68 -10.01 31.55
N SER A 150 9.75 -9.93 32.52
CA SER A 150 9.40 -8.66 33.15
C SER A 150 8.96 -8.79 34.61
N ALA A 151 8.90 -7.65 35.30
CA ALA A 151 8.26 -7.51 36.60
C ALA A 151 6.75 -7.23 36.49
N TYR A 152 6.22 -7.06 35.28
CA TYR A 152 4.81 -6.77 35.01
C TYR A 152 4.11 -7.99 34.41
N CYS A 153 2.78 -8.05 34.57
CA CYS A 153 1.92 -8.99 33.84
C CYS A 153 1.87 -8.64 32.34
N ARG A 154 1.21 -9.46 31.51
CA ARG A 154 1.18 -9.23 30.06
C ARG A 154 0.59 -7.85 29.73
N ALA A 155 -0.52 -7.49 30.37
CA ALA A 155 -1.21 -6.21 30.14
C ALA A 155 -0.34 -5.00 30.53
N HIS A 156 0.22 -4.99 31.74
CA HIS A 156 1.03 -3.85 32.19
C HIS A 156 2.39 -3.79 31.50
N HIS A 157 2.96 -4.92 31.08
CA HIS A 157 4.15 -4.92 30.23
C HIS A 157 3.84 -4.30 28.86
N PHE A 158 2.72 -4.70 28.26
CA PHE A 158 2.22 -4.10 27.02
C PHE A 158 2.07 -2.59 27.15
N GLU A 159 1.38 -2.12 28.20
CA GLU A 159 1.14 -0.70 28.42
C GLU A 159 2.44 0.09 28.58
N MET A 160 3.43 -0.49 29.26
CA MET A 160 4.73 0.14 29.47
C MET A 160 5.53 0.23 28.17
N VAL A 161 5.50 -0.80 27.33
CA VAL A 161 6.28 -0.84 26.07
C VAL A 161 5.60 -0.04 24.96
N GLN A 162 4.28 -0.20 24.81
CA GLN A 162 3.50 0.41 23.73
C GLN A 162 2.98 1.81 24.09
N ASN A 163 3.14 2.23 25.35
CA ASN A 163 2.72 3.53 25.87
C ASN A 163 1.23 3.85 25.58
N LYS A 164 0.37 2.83 25.69
CA LYS A 164 -1.09 2.92 25.51
C LYS A 164 -1.79 1.82 26.32
N PRO A 165 -3.06 1.99 26.71
CA PRO A 165 -3.83 0.98 27.43
C PRO A 165 -3.85 -0.37 26.68
N CYS A 166 -3.74 -1.48 27.42
CA CYS A 166 -3.82 -2.81 26.82
C CYS A 166 -5.27 -3.07 26.36
N PRO A 167 -5.52 -3.35 25.06
CA PRO A 167 -6.86 -3.61 24.55
C PRO A 167 -7.34 -5.04 24.84
N PHE A 168 -6.48 -5.88 25.43
CA PHE A 168 -6.74 -7.30 25.67
C PHE A 168 -7.03 -7.57 27.15
N ILE A 169 -8.05 -8.37 27.41
CA ILE A 169 -8.52 -8.72 28.77
C ILE A 169 -8.34 -10.21 29.10
N ASP A 170 -7.76 -10.98 28.17
CA ASP A 170 -7.51 -12.42 28.30
C ASP A 170 -6.18 -12.74 29.03
#